data_AF-A0A3M0X6L1-F1
#
_entry.id   AF-A0A3M0X6L1-F1
#
_cell.length_a   1.000
_cell.length_b   1.000
_cell.length_c   1.000
_cell.angle_alpha   90.00
_cell.angle_beta   90.00
_cell.angle_gamma   90.00
#
_symmetry.space_group_name_H-M   'P 1'
#
loop_
_entity.id
_entity.type
_entity.pdbx_description
1 polymer ?
#
loop_
_entity_poly.entity_id
_entity_poly.type
_entity_poly.pdbx_seq_one_letter_code
_entity_poly.pdbx_strand_id
1 'polypeptide(L)'
;MSIEILLLCVVLIIGANIWYNNPKHCKSCHEVEKNYESWKISSHSSVNCLYCHQERGIKGVIKTKFRGIVRVILHFTGMSPSEIKAVVVRERCWYCHTQIRKKFRVGSMANLSDTHSIHLSKGYNCTDCHAEAVHPDGSRMESGMPKMVSCITCHEAEGAPTDCSTCHLDVQRHKRIIAELGGLPLEEQNGCATCHPLINSYDNKIDHGIAIENVGGWKGSTDVCGKCHPQEMKDLQHSVHAKLKAPITQVIGVKKEEGLITRYCYFCGGLAKINWADLIDAGDKKISVGCGKCHIGGDITINGKLNKEVDCLICHAQKYDMSKRVVVKDEDGKLTWSRDNTPGAASSVGFSVASNCKRCHDEYMTHYRGTPFTEQDDAHAAIGMNCTQCHTIKNHKIARGNFVVDLWANDLPAVAHSCIQCHMNRRHENNYINIHLKKLACETCHVKKTQGVLIRDWTEPVLSKKDGYYIPRSEEAQHIVPTFAWFNGTVEKPSKPVGERDDGRSKIYP
;
A
#
# COMPACT_ATOMS: atom_id res chain seq x y z
N MET A 1 27.81 45.99 31.54
CA MET A 1 27.81 44.56 31.15
C MET A 1 28.95 44.37 30.17
N SER A 2 29.97 43.57 30.50
CA SER A 2 31.13 43.38 29.61
C SER A 2 30.71 42.69 28.31
N ILE A 3 31.40 42.97 27.21
CA ILE A 3 31.11 42.42 25.87
C ILE A 3 31.10 40.88 25.90
N GLU A 4 31.92 40.27 26.75
CA GLU A 4 32.00 38.82 26.96
C GLU A 4 30.70 38.25 27.57
N ILE A 5 30.09 38.95 28.53
CA ILE A 5 28.81 38.54 29.14
C ILE A 5 27.69 38.66 28.10
N LEU A 6 27.69 39.72 27.29
CA LEU A 6 26.72 39.89 26.21
C LEU A 6 26.84 38.75 25.18
N LEU A 7 28.07 38.42 24.76
CA LEU A 7 28.36 37.32 23.84
C LEU A 7 27.93 35.97 24.41
N LEU A 8 28.22 35.70 25.69
CA LEU A 8 27.79 34.46 26.35
C LEU A 8 26.26 34.35 26.41
N CYS A 9 25.56 35.43 26.78
CA CYS A 9 24.10 35.46 26.80
C CYS A 9 23.52 35.20 25.40
N VAL A 10 24.09 35.80 24.35
CA VAL A 10 23.67 35.58 22.96
C VAL A 10 23.87 34.12 22.55
N VAL A 11 25.03 33.52 22.87
CA VAL A 11 25.32 32.10 22.57
C VAL A 11 24.35 31.17 23.30
N LEU A 12 24.08 31.42 24.58
CA LEU A 12 23.12 30.63 25.36
C LEU A 12 21.69 30.76 24.83
N ILE A 13 21.27 31.96 24.45
CA ILE A 13 19.94 32.19 23.85
C ILE A 13 19.83 31.45 22.50
N ILE A 14 20.87 31.53 21.65
CA ILE A 14 20.89 30.82 20.36
C ILE A 14 20.89 29.30 20.58
N GLY A 15 21.72 28.79 21.48
CA GLY A 15 21.80 27.37 21.82
C GLY A 15 20.48 26.83 22.37
N ALA A 16 19.86 27.54 23.31
CA ALA A 16 18.53 27.22 23.81
C ALA A 16 17.49 27.27 22.68
N ASN A 17 17.53 28.28 21.80
CA ASN A 17 16.59 28.39 20.69
C ASN A 17 16.70 27.19 19.73
N ILE A 18 17.92 26.79 19.37
CA ILE A 18 18.17 25.61 18.53
C ILE A 18 17.66 24.34 19.21
N TRP A 19 17.93 24.20 20.52
CA TRP A 19 17.51 23.03 21.29
C TRP A 19 15.98 22.91 21.36
N TYR A 20 15.29 23.97 21.80
CA TYR A 20 13.83 24.02 21.95
C TYR A 20 13.05 24.08 20.62
N ASN A 21 13.72 24.23 19.49
CA ASN A 21 13.10 24.20 18.17
C ASN A 21 13.25 22.84 17.48
N ASN A 22 13.99 21.90 18.06
CA ASN A 22 14.17 20.57 17.49
C ASN A 22 13.11 19.60 18.04
N PRO A 23 12.26 19.00 17.19
CA PRO A 23 11.22 18.06 17.61
C PRO A 23 11.76 16.90 18.46
N LYS A 24 13.01 16.46 18.22
CA LYS A 24 13.64 15.38 18.99
C LYS A 24 13.78 15.72 20.48
N HIS A 25 13.96 16.99 20.83
CA HIS A 25 14.05 17.42 22.21
C HIS A 25 12.67 17.66 22.82
N CYS A 26 11.65 17.95 22.02
CA CYS A 26 10.27 18.05 22.53
C CYS A 26 9.78 16.71 23.10
N LYS A 27 10.29 15.56 22.63
CA LYS A 27 10.02 14.24 23.21
C LYS A 27 10.45 14.12 24.69
N SER A 28 11.37 14.95 25.19
CA SER A 28 11.75 14.89 26.61
C SER A 28 10.62 15.31 27.56
N CYS A 29 9.54 15.93 27.03
CA CYS A 29 8.32 16.20 27.76
C CYS A 29 7.30 15.07 27.49
N HIS A 30 6.84 14.38 28.53
CA HIS A 30 5.91 13.25 28.39
C HIS A 30 4.54 13.69 27.82
N GLU A 31 4.17 14.95 28.01
CA GLU A 31 2.93 15.53 27.48
C GLU A 31 2.94 15.66 25.95
N VAL A 32 4.12 15.61 25.33
CA VAL A 32 4.29 15.73 23.87
C VAL A 32 4.76 14.41 23.24
N GLU A 33 5.15 13.42 24.04
CA GLU A 33 5.72 12.16 23.55
C GLU A 33 4.78 11.42 22.59
N LYS A 34 3.50 11.25 22.96
CA LYS A 34 2.49 10.61 22.11
C LYS A 34 2.32 11.35 20.77
N ASN A 35 2.33 12.68 20.81
CA ASN A 35 2.21 13.53 19.63
C ASN A 35 3.47 13.47 18.74
N TYR A 36 4.65 13.31 19.34
CA TYR A 36 5.89 13.12 18.61
C TYR A 36 5.92 11.76 17.89
N GLU A 37 5.55 10.67 18.57
CA GLU A 37 5.56 9.34 17.96
C GLU A 37 4.53 9.24 16.81
N SER A 38 3.35 9.85 16.96
CA SER A 38 2.37 9.95 15.88
C SER A 38 2.87 10.79 14.69
N TRP A 39 3.47 11.95 14.96
CA TRP A 39 4.06 12.80 13.92
C TRP A 39 5.15 12.06 13.14
N LYS A 40 6.00 11.30 13.83
CA LYS A 40 7.15 10.57 13.26
C LYS A 40 6.74 9.55 12.18
N ILE A 41 5.57 8.96 12.30
CA ILE A 41 5.02 8.01 11.31
C ILE A 41 4.04 8.66 10.32
N SER A 42 3.77 9.96 10.46
CA SER A 42 2.85 10.69 9.59
C SER A 42 3.49 11.08 8.25
N SER A 43 2.64 11.49 7.30
CA SER A 43 3.05 12.10 6.03
C SER A 43 3.84 13.41 6.20
N HIS A 44 3.77 14.03 7.39
CA HIS A 44 4.45 15.27 7.72
C HIS A 44 5.65 15.07 8.65
N SER A 45 6.17 13.85 8.79
CA SER A 45 7.37 13.52 9.60
C SER A 45 8.65 14.27 9.22
N SER A 46 8.64 14.97 8.08
CA SER A 46 9.72 15.87 7.63
C SER A 46 9.48 17.35 7.97
N VAL A 47 8.30 17.70 8.46
CA VAL A 47 7.90 19.07 8.80
C VAL A 47 8.05 19.30 10.30
N ASN A 48 8.86 20.29 10.69
CA ASN A 48 9.06 20.64 12.10
C ASN A 48 7.75 21.10 12.77
N CYS A 49 7.50 20.68 14.02
CA CYS A 49 6.30 21.00 14.79
C CYS A 49 5.95 22.50 14.81
N LEU A 50 6.96 23.37 14.85
CA LEU A 50 6.77 24.82 14.90
C LEU A 50 6.18 25.41 13.62
N TYR A 51 6.28 24.73 12.47
CA TYR A 51 5.60 25.20 11.26
C TYR A 51 4.08 25.19 11.40
N CYS A 52 3.54 24.32 12.25
CA CYS A 52 2.11 24.24 12.53
C CYS A 52 1.73 24.98 13.83
N HIS A 53 2.51 24.79 14.90
CA HIS A 53 2.15 25.27 16.24
C HIS A 53 2.67 26.67 16.59
N GLN A 54 3.55 27.26 15.77
CA GLN A 54 4.11 28.59 16.02
C GLN A 54 3.70 29.58 14.94
N GLU A 55 3.42 30.80 15.39
CA GLU A 55 3.23 31.90 14.48
C GLU A 55 4.53 32.36 13.81
N ARG A 56 4.45 32.66 12.51
CA ARG A 56 5.61 33.16 11.77
C ARG A 56 5.96 34.60 12.19
N GLY A 57 7.23 34.92 12.05
CA GLY A 57 7.78 36.23 12.43
C GLY A 57 8.13 36.31 13.91
N ILE A 58 8.81 37.40 14.26
CA ILE A 58 9.39 37.61 15.59
C ILE A 58 8.32 37.56 16.70
N LYS A 59 7.16 38.19 16.45
CA LYS A 59 6.03 38.18 17.39
C LYS A 59 5.56 36.76 17.73
N GLY A 60 5.49 35.89 16.73
CA GLY A 60 5.06 34.51 16.91
C GLY A 60 6.08 33.67 17.69
N VAL A 61 7.38 33.87 17.43
CA VAL A 61 8.47 33.26 18.22
C VAL A 61 8.33 33.66 19.69
N ILE A 62 8.22 34.96 19.99
CA ILE A 62 8.11 35.48 21.36
C ILE A 62 6.88 34.89 22.06
N LYS A 63 5.72 34.91 21.39
CA LYS A 63 4.46 34.40 21.93
C LYS A 63 4.52 32.90 22.25
N THR A 64 5.10 32.10 21.36
CA THR A 64 5.24 30.66 21.57
C THR A 64 6.23 30.35 22.70
N LYS A 65 7.33 31.08 22.81
CA LYS A 65 8.29 30.90 23.92
C LYS A 65 7.69 31.29 25.27
N PHE A 66 6.98 32.41 25.35
CA PHE A 66 6.27 32.82 26.57
C PHE A 66 5.25 31.77 27.01
N ARG A 67 4.42 31.27 26.07
CA ARG A 67 3.47 30.17 26.35
C ARG A 67 4.16 28.89 26.81
N GLY A 68 5.32 28.56 26.23
CA GLY A 68 6.14 27.42 26.66
C GLY A 68 6.59 27.55 28.12
N ILE A 69 7.09 28.72 28.52
CA ILE A 69 7.52 28.99 29.91
C ILE A 69 6.34 28.87 30.87
N VAL A 70 5.19 29.46 30.54
CA VAL A 70 3.97 29.35 31.35
C VAL A 70 3.56 27.88 31.52
N ARG A 71 3.62 27.08 30.45
CA ARG A 71 3.31 25.64 30.53
C ARG A 71 4.26 24.87 31.44
N VAL A 72 5.57 25.18 31.40
CA VAL A 72 6.55 24.57 32.30
C VAL A 72 6.23 24.91 33.76
N ILE A 73 5.87 26.17 34.05
CA ILE A 73 5.46 26.59 35.40
C ILE A 73 4.19 25.84 35.84
N LEU A 74 3.17 25.77 34.98
CA LEU A 74 1.92 25.06 35.28
C LEU A 74 2.15 23.56 35.53
N HIS A 75 3.07 22.94 34.79
CA HIS A 75 3.47 21.55 35.00
C HIS A 75 4.04 21.32 36.41
N PHE A 76 5.09 22.07 36.78
CA PHE A 76 5.78 21.88 38.06
C PHE A 76 4.99 22.39 39.28
N THR A 77 3.94 23.17 39.06
CA THR A 77 3.00 23.61 40.11
C THR A 77 1.76 22.73 40.23
N GLY A 78 1.64 21.68 39.42
CA GLY A 78 0.48 20.78 39.42
C GLY A 78 -0.81 21.41 38.88
N MET A 79 -0.72 22.59 38.25
CA MET A 79 -1.85 23.35 37.68
C MET A 79 -2.00 23.12 36.16
N SER A 80 -1.36 22.10 35.60
CA SER A 80 -1.47 21.80 34.18
C SER A 80 -2.87 21.26 33.85
N PRO A 81 -3.52 21.73 32.76
CA PRO A 81 -4.77 21.14 32.30
C PRO A 81 -4.57 19.67 31.91
N SER A 82 -5.62 18.87 32.07
CA SER A 82 -5.64 17.45 31.69
C SER A 82 -5.46 17.22 30.19
N GLU A 83 -5.79 18.21 29.35
CA GLU A 83 -5.61 18.15 27.91
C GLU A 83 -5.00 19.44 27.36
N ILE A 84 -3.89 19.31 26.62
CA ILE A 84 -3.19 20.43 26.00
C ILE A 84 -3.65 20.58 24.55
N LYS A 85 -4.73 21.35 24.32
CA LYS A 85 -5.18 21.65 22.96
C LYS A 85 -4.36 22.77 22.34
N ALA A 86 -3.86 22.53 21.14
CA ALA A 86 -3.21 23.55 20.32
C ALA A 86 -4.13 23.95 19.17
N VAL A 87 -4.32 25.26 18.99
CA VAL A 87 -5.08 25.80 17.85
C VAL A 87 -4.13 26.00 16.68
N VAL A 88 -4.35 25.29 15.57
CA VAL A 88 -3.60 25.42 14.32
C VAL A 88 -4.51 26.05 13.28
N VAL A 89 -4.16 27.26 12.84
CA VAL A 89 -4.95 28.01 11.85
C VAL A 89 -4.52 27.71 10.42
N ARG A 90 -5.44 27.85 9.47
CA ARG A 90 -5.23 27.55 8.03
C ARG A 90 -4.02 28.25 7.39
N GLU A 91 -3.64 29.44 7.86
CA GLU A 91 -2.49 30.20 7.34
C GLU A 91 -1.17 29.46 7.54
N ARG A 92 -1.09 28.54 8.52
CA ARG A 92 0.07 27.66 8.74
C ARG A 92 0.19 26.65 7.61
N CYS A 93 -0.93 26.09 7.17
CA CYS A 93 -1.00 25.09 6.12
C CYS A 93 -0.67 25.68 4.74
N TRP A 94 -1.20 26.86 4.43
CA TRP A 94 -1.02 27.52 3.12
C TRP A 94 0.42 27.83 2.76
N TYR A 95 1.31 27.88 3.73
CA TYR A 95 2.72 28.11 3.44
C TYR A 95 3.32 27.01 2.55
N CYS A 96 2.98 25.75 2.83
CA CYS A 96 3.40 24.61 2.02
C CYS A 96 2.33 24.24 0.98
N HIS A 97 1.04 24.36 1.34
CA HIS A 97 -0.10 23.97 0.50
C HIS A 97 -0.69 25.13 -0.30
N THR A 98 0.14 25.80 -1.11
CA THR A 98 -0.24 27.02 -1.86
C THR A 98 -1.25 26.77 -2.99
N GLN A 99 -1.36 25.54 -3.49
CA GLN A 99 -2.15 25.19 -4.67
C GLN A 99 -3.60 24.76 -4.36
N ILE A 100 -3.93 24.46 -3.10
CA ILE A 100 -5.27 24.02 -2.67
C ILE A 100 -6.35 25.07 -2.99
N ARG A 101 -5.96 26.35 -3.14
CA ARG A 101 -6.86 27.45 -3.45
C ARG A 101 -7.27 27.58 -4.93
N LYS A 102 -6.57 26.91 -5.86
CA LYS A 102 -6.58 27.34 -7.27
C LYS A 102 -7.32 26.47 -8.27
N LYS A 103 -7.82 25.28 -7.91
CA LYS A 103 -8.49 24.41 -8.90
C LYS A 103 -9.59 23.56 -8.28
N PHE A 104 -10.82 23.76 -8.73
CA PHE A 104 -11.87 22.74 -8.64
C PHE A 104 -11.34 21.47 -9.32
N ARG A 105 -11.08 20.42 -8.55
CA ARG A 105 -10.65 19.13 -9.06
C ARG A 105 -11.59 18.05 -8.54
N VAL A 106 -12.25 17.38 -9.47
CA VAL A 106 -12.99 16.17 -9.13
C VAL A 106 -11.99 15.08 -8.77
N GLY A 107 -12.03 14.61 -7.51
CA GLY A 107 -11.16 13.54 -7.04
C GLY A 107 -11.46 12.22 -7.76
N SER A 108 -10.45 11.38 -7.99
CA SER A 108 -10.62 10.09 -8.66
C SER A 108 -11.42 9.06 -7.84
N MET A 109 -11.58 9.28 -6.53
CA MET A 109 -12.45 8.47 -5.68
C MET A 109 -13.84 9.11 -5.60
N ALA A 110 -14.85 8.37 -6.05
CA ALA A 110 -16.27 8.71 -5.98
C ALA A 110 -16.69 10.05 -6.62
N ASN A 111 -15.86 10.59 -7.54
CA ASN A 111 -16.14 11.80 -8.30
C ASN A 111 -16.58 12.97 -7.39
N LEU A 112 -15.93 13.08 -6.23
CA LEU A 112 -16.23 14.08 -5.21
C LEU A 112 -15.90 15.49 -5.71
N SER A 113 -16.81 16.43 -5.48
CA SER A 113 -16.55 17.85 -5.72
C SER A 113 -15.42 18.34 -4.82
N ASP A 114 -14.51 19.16 -5.35
CA ASP A 114 -13.55 19.87 -4.50
C ASP A 114 -14.29 20.99 -3.76
N THR A 115 -14.66 20.71 -2.52
CA THR A 115 -15.45 21.61 -1.69
C THR A 115 -14.59 22.58 -0.85
N HIS A 116 -13.26 22.54 -0.95
CA HIS A 116 -12.39 23.41 -0.15
C HIS A 116 -12.72 24.88 -0.34
N SER A 117 -13.01 25.31 -1.57
CA SER A 117 -13.34 26.70 -1.90
C SER A 117 -14.56 27.21 -1.11
N ILE A 118 -15.63 26.42 -1.05
CA ILE A 118 -16.88 26.76 -0.37
C ILE A 118 -16.66 26.85 1.14
N HIS A 119 -16.04 25.84 1.75
CA HIS A 119 -15.81 25.81 3.20
C HIS A 119 -14.83 26.89 3.66
N LEU A 120 -13.74 27.11 2.92
CA LEU A 120 -12.79 28.18 3.25
C LEU A 120 -13.42 29.58 3.12
N SER A 121 -14.35 29.77 2.17
CA SER A 121 -15.08 31.05 2.04
C SER A 121 -16.00 31.34 3.23
N LYS A 122 -16.53 30.28 3.87
CA LYS A 122 -17.33 30.37 5.10
C LYS A 122 -16.48 30.53 6.37
N GLY A 123 -15.15 30.51 6.26
CA GLY A 123 -14.24 30.79 7.36
C GLY A 123 -13.67 29.55 8.08
N TYR A 124 -14.03 28.34 7.66
CA TYR A 124 -13.49 27.10 8.23
C TYR A 124 -11.97 26.99 8.03
N ASN A 125 -11.30 26.33 8.99
CA ASN A 125 -9.88 26.00 8.98
C ASN A 125 -9.62 24.63 8.40
N CYS A 126 -8.38 24.39 7.94
CA CYS A 126 -7.97 23.07 7.43
C CYS A 126 -8.15 21.97 8.49
N THR A 127 -7.92 22.29 9.77
CA THR A 127 -8.06 21.35 10.89
C THR A 127 -9.49 21.01 11.24
N ASP A 128 -10.48 21.75 10.74
CA ASP A 128 -11.89 21.44 11.02
C ASP A 128 -12.31 20.15 10.31
N CYS A 129 -11.61 19.80 9.22
CA CYS A 129 -11.78 18.53 8.52
C CYS A 129 -10.53 17.61 8.65
N HIS A 130 -9.33 18.18 8.70
CA HIS A 130 -8.06 17.44 8.83
C HIS A 130 -7.49 17.50 10.26
N ALA A 131 -8.36 17.36 11.27
CA ALA A 131 -8.01 17.51 12.69
C ALA A 131 -6.84 16.61 13.13
N GLU A 132 -6.75 15.42 12.55
CA GLU A 132 -5.78 14.39 12.93
C GLU A 132 -4.62 14.24 11.93
N ALA A 133 -4.34 15.26 11.11
CA ALA A 133 -3.37 15.17 10.01
C ALA A 133 -1.99 14.61 10.44
N VAL A 134 -1.59 14.84 11.70
CA VAL A 134 -0.32 14.40 12.27
C VAL A 134 -0.43 13.78 13.68
N HIS A 135 -1.61 13.83 14.31
CA HIS A 135 -1.85 13.39 15.70
C HIS A 135 -3.18 12.63 15.83
N PRO A 136 -3.30 11.39 15.32
CA PRO A 136 -4.54 10.62 15.43
C PRO A 136 -4.81 10.13 16.86
N ASP A 137 -6.08 10.17 17.25
CA ASP A 137 -6.62 9.49 18.43
C ASP A 137 -6.88 8.01 18.11
N GLY A 138 -5.83 7.19 18.13
CA GLY A 138 -5.94 5.73 18.15
C GLY A 138 -6.50 5.06 16.87
N SER A 139 -7.16 5.80 16.00
CA SER A 139 -7.59 5.35 14.68
C SER A 139 -6.55 5.83 13.65
N ARG A 140 -5.86 4.88 13.02
CA ARG A 140 -4.96 5.18 11.90
C ARG A 140 -5.78 5.92 10.83
N MET A 141 -5.56 7.21 10.66
CA MET A 141 -6.10 7.95 9.54
C MET A 141 -5.30 7.53 8.30
N GLU A 142 -5.73 6.46 7.63
CA GLU A 142 -5.03 5.82 6.51
C GLU A 142 -4.74 6.76 5.32
N SER A 143 -5.25 7.99 5.30
CA SER A 143 -5.03 8.93 4.20
C SER A 143 -5.06 10.42 4.56
N GLY A 144 -5.22 10.78 5.84
CA GLY A 144 -5.43 12.18 6.21
C GLY A 144 -6.76 12.79 5.70
N MET A 145 -7.62 12.01 5.04
CA MET A 145 -8.87 12.51 4.45
C MET A 145 -10.03 12.48 5.46
N PRO A 146 -10.94 13.48 5.43
CA PRO A 146 -12.13 13.50 6.27
C PRO A 146 -13.06 12.33 5.94
N LYS A 147 -13.72 11.81 6.96
CA LYS A 147 -14.79 10.82 6.77
C LYS A 147 -16.07 11.54 6.35
N MET A 148 -16.92 10.84 5.60
CA MET A 148 -18.20 11.33 5.11
C MET A 148 -19.14 11.59 6.28
N VAL A 149 -19.11 10.73 7.31
CA VAL A 149 -19.83 10.99 8.57
C VAL A 149 -19.48 12.35 9.19
N SER A 150 -18.23 12.81 9.08
CA SER A 150 -17.81 14.12 9.59
C SER A 150 -18.45 15.24 8.79
N CYS A 151 -18.55 15.06 7.47
CA CYS A 151 -19.25 15.99 6.58
C CYS A 151 -20.75 16.03 6.90
N ILE A 152 -21.39 14.86 7.00
CA ILE A 152 -22.84 14.73 7.25
C ILE A 152 -23.20 15.32 8.62
N THR A 153 -22.46 14.96 9.68
CA THR A 153 -22.72 15.47 11.04
C THR A 153 -22.66 16.99 11.09
N CYS A 154 -21.66 17.59 10.45
CA CYS A 154 -21.53 19.05 10.38
C CYS A 154 -22.63 19.68 9.51
N HIS A 155 -22.93 19.08 8.36
CA HIS A 155 -23.99 19.56 7.47
C HIS A 155 -25.36 19.52 8.15
N GLU A 156 -25.69 18.46 8.89
CA GLU A 156 -26.93 18.38 9.67
C GLU A 156 -26.98 19.47 10.75
N ALA A 157 -25.88 19.67 11.49
CA ALA A 157 -25.80 20.70 12.53
C ALA A 157 -25.95 22.13 11.96
N GLU A 158 -25.44 22.37 10.76
CA GLU A 158 -25.49 23.66 10.07
C GLU A 158 -26.71 23.82 9.13
N GLY A 159 -27.60 22.83 9.07
CA GLY A 159 -28.76 22.82 8.16
C GLY A 159 -28.39 22.83 6.67
N ALA A 160 -27.22 22.30 6.31
CA ALA A 160 -26.76 22.15 4.94
C ALA A 160 -27.24 20.84 4.29
N PRO A 161 -27.35 20.78 2.95
CA PRO A 161 -27.80 19.58 2.25
C PRO A 161 -26.90 18.36 2.48
N THR A 162 -27.52 17.19 2.64
CA THR A 162 -26.85 15.89 2.85
C THR A 162 -27.15 14.87 1.75
N ASP A 163 -27.87 15.28 0.70
CA ASP A 163 -28.14 14.42 -0.46
C ASP A 163 -26.83 13.94 -1.10
N CYS A 164 -26.79 12.70 -1.58
CA CYS A 164 -25.58 12.12 -2.19
C CYS A 164 -25.01 13.00 -3.31
N SER A 165 -25.88 13.62 -4.12
CA SER A 165 -25.50 14.52 -5.23
C SER A 165 -24.91 15.86 -4.79
N THR A 166 -25.02 16.21 -3.50
CA THR A 166 -24.36 17.40 -2.92
C THR A 166 -22.84 17.22 -2.97
N CYS A 167 -22.36 16.00 -2.74
CA CYS A 167 -20.93 15.68 -2.65
C CYS A 167 -20.44 14.88 -3.86
N HIS A 168 -21.23 13.91 -4.34
CA HIS A 168 -20.88 13.03 -5.45
C HIS A 168 -21.40 13.59 -6.78
N LEU A 169 -20.50 13.93 -7.70
CA LEU A 169 -20.87 14.45 -9.02
C LEU A 169 -21.07 13.32 -10.04
N ASP A 170 -21.89 13.59 -11.06
CA ASP A 170 -22.18 12.67 -12.16
C ASP A 170 -22.74 11.30 -11.73
N VAL A 171 -23.48 11.22 -10.62
CA VAL A 171 -24.06 9.97 -10.11
C VAL A 171 -24.87 9.21 -11.18
N GLN A 172 -25.60 9.94 -12.04
CA GLN A 172 -26.36 9.32 -13.13
C GLN A 172 -25.45 8.71 -14.21
N ARG A 173 -24.30 9.32 -14.47
CA ARG A 173 -23.30 8.74 -15.39
C ARG A 173 -22.69 7.49 -14.77
N HIS A 174 -22.38 7.52 -13.48
CA HIS A 174 -21.87 6.35 -12.75
C HIS A 174 -22.85 5.18 -12.83
N LYS A 175 -24.14 5.41 -12.56
CA LYS A 175 -25.21 4.42 -12.71
C LYS A 175 -25.28 3.82 -14.12
N ARG A 176 -25.23 4.69 -15.16
CA ARG A 176 -25.23 4.25 -16.56
C ARG A 176 -24.03 3.39 -16.90
N ILE A 177 -22.83 3.79 -16.48
CA ILE A 177 -21.60 3.02 -16.73
C ILE A 177 -21.71 1.63 -16.10
N ILE A 178 -22.25 1.48 -14.88
CA ILE A 178 -22.45 0.16 -14.28
C ILE A 178 -23.30 -0.74 -15.20
N ALA A 179 -24.45 -0.23 -15.65
CA ALA A 179 -25.36 -0.99 -16.51
C ALA A 179 -24.72 -1.29 -17.88
N GLU A 180 -24.10 -0.31 -18.53
CA GLU A 180 -23.41 -0.45 -19.83
C GLU A 180 -22.26 -1.48 -19.78
N LEU A 181 -21.61 -1.61 -18.62
CA LEU A 181 -20.52 -2.57 -18.45
C LEU A 181 -21.00 -3.98 -18.08
N GLY A 182 -22.31 -4.21 -17.96
CA GLY A 182 -22.91 -5.50 -17.62
C GLY A 182 -23.12 -5.74 -16.12
N GLY A 183 -23.07 -4.69 -15.30
CA GLY A 183 -23.49 -4.73 -13.90
C GLY A 183 -25.00 -4.67 -13.74
N LEU A 184 -25.49 -4.18 -12.59
CA LEU A 184 -26.93 -4.04 -12.33
C LEU A 184 -27.62 -3.15 -13.37
N PRO A 185 -28.79 -3.55 -13.88
CA PRO A 185 -29.64 -2.68 -14.71
C PRO A 185 -30.04 -1.39 -13.99
N LEU A 186 -30.26 -0.31 -14.73
CA LEU A 186 -30.55 1.02 -14.16
C LEU A 186 -31.80 1.03 -13.27
N GLU A 187 -32.80 0.25 -13.66
CA GLU A 187 -34.07 0.00 -12.99
C GLU A 187 -33.93 -0.81 -11.70
N GLU A 188 -32.87 -1.61 -11.56
CA GLU A 188 -32.57 -2.38 -10.36
C GLU A 188 -31.63 -1.63 -9.40
N GLN A 189 -30.96 -0.57 -9.88
CA GLN A 189 -30.15 0.34 -9.06
C GLN A 189 -31.05 1.34 -8.29
N ASN A 190 -31.95 0.83 -7.44
CA ASN A 190 -32.97 1.53 -6.63
C ASN A 190 -32.38 2.49 -5.57
N GLY A 191 -31.57 3.45 -6.02
CA GLY A 191 -30.81 4.38 -5.17
C GLY A 191 -29.35 3.96 -5.00
N CYS A 192 -28.56 4.83 -4.36
CA CYS A 192 -27.15 4.57 -4.11
C CYS A 192 -26.94 3.47 -3.05
N ALA A 193 -27.88 3.32 -2.12
CA ALA A 193 -27.81 2.39 -1.01
C ALA A 193 -27.83 0.91 -1.42
N THR A 194 -28.25 0.58 -2.64
CA THR A 194 -28.19 -0.78 -3.18
C THR A 194 -26.76 -1.32 -3.14
N CYS A 195 -25.80 -0.55 -3.66
CA CYS A 195 -24.37 -0.91 -3.68
C CYS A 195 -23.57 -0.20 -2.57
N HIS A 196 -24.07 0.91 -2.03
CA HIS A 196 -23.42 1.69 -0.97
C HIS A 196 -24.29 1.77 0.29
N PRO A 197 -24.63 0.65 0.96
CA PRO A 197 -25.33 0.69 2.25
C PRO A 197 -24.47 1.32 3.35
N LEU A 198 -25.15 1.89 4.35
CA LEU A 198 -24.56 2.49 5.57
C LEU A 198 -23.57 3.65 5.33
N ILE A 199 -23.90 4.55 4.41
CA ILE A 199 -23.14 5.78 4.11
C ILE A 199 -22.87 6.67 5.34
N ASN A 200 -23.65 6.49 6.42
CA ASN A 200 -23.58 7.28 7.65
C ASN A 200 -22.77 6.61 8.79
N SER A 201 -22.05 5.52 8.54
CA SER A 201 -21.22 4.88 9.58
C SER A 201 -19.96 5.70 9.89
N TYR A 202 -19.54 5.73 11.15
CA TYR A 202 -18.34 6.45 11.62
C TYR A 202 -17.01 5.97 11.00
N ASP A 203 -17.05 4.87 10.23
CA ASP A 203 -15.91 4.31 9.53
C ASP A 203 -15.96 4.50 8.01
N ASN A 204 -17.03 5.11 7.46
CA ASN A 204 -17.20 5.32 6.03
C ASN A 204 -17.18 4.01 5.21
N LYS A 205 -17.38 2.87 5.84
CA LYS A 205 -17.28 1.57 5.18
C LYS A 205 -18.64 1.14 4.67
N ILE A 206 -18.65 0.78 3.40
CA ILE A 206 -19.76 0.04 2.82
C ILE A 206 -19.86 -1.31 3.52
N ASP A 207 -21.02 -1.59 4.10
CA ASP A 207 -21.32 -2.92 4.60
C ASP A 207 -21.61 -3.85 3.41
N HIS A 208 -20.59 -4.63 3.05
CA HIS A 208 -20.70 -5.56 1.93
C HIS A 208 -21.71 -6.68 2.24
N GLY A 209 -21.98 -7.03 3.50
CA GLY A 209 -23.03 -8.00 3.84
C GLY A 209 -24.40 -7.50 3.38
N ILE A 210 -24.75 -6.27 3.74
CA ILE A 210 -26.01 -5.64 3.30
C ILE A 210 -26.03 -5.44 1.78
N ALA A 211 -24.92 -5.00 1.18
CA ALA A 211 -24.86 -4.79 -0.26
C ALA A 211 -25.08 -6.11 -1.03
N ILE A 212 -24.49 -7.20 -0.55
CA ILE A 212 -24.67 -8.55 -1.10
C ILE A 212 -26.14 -8.98 -0.99
N GLU A 213 -26.80 -8.74 0.15
CA GLU A 213 -28.23 -9.04 0.32
C GLU A 213 -29.11 -8.23 -0.63
N ASN A 214 -28.85 -6.93 -0.76
CA ASN A 214 -29.59 -6.02 -1.65
C ASN A 214 -29.56 -6.45 -3.12
N VAL A 215 -28.52 -7.18 -3.54
CA VAL A 215 -28.35 -7.65 -4.92
C VAL A 215 -28.73 -9.12 -5.12
N GLY A 216 -29.46 -9.70 -4.16
CA GLY A 216 -30.02 -11.06 -4.24
C GLY A 216 -29.18 -12.15 -3.60
N GLY A 217 -28.31 -11.80 -2.65
CA GLY A 217 -27.53 -12.71 -1.82
C GLY A 217 -26.25 -13.23 -2.47
N TRP A 218 -25.45 -13.94 -1.67
CA TRP A 218 -24.14 -14.44 -2.10
C TRP A 218 -24.26 -15.62 -3.08
N LYS A 219 -23.79 -15.43 -4.32
CA LYS A 219 -23.75 -16.45 -5.39
C LYS A 219 -22.35 -16.66 -5.97
N GLY A 220 -21.33 -16.06 -5.35
CA GLY A 220 -19.96 -16.05 -5.84
C GLY A 220 -19.49 -14.65 -6.19
N SER A 221 -18.17 -14.48 -6.23
CA SER A 221 -17.53 -13.17 -6.40
C SER A 221 -17.94 -12.49 -7.71
N THR A 222 -17.93 -13.21 -8.84
CA THR A 222 -18.23 -12.58 -10.13
C THR A 222 -19.70 -12.17 -10.25
N ASP A 223 -20.63 -13.04 -9.84
CA ASP A 223 -22.07 -12.77 -9.95
C ASP A 223 -22.57 -11.69 -8.99
N VAL A 224 -21.85 -11.44 -7.90
CA VAL A 224 -22.25 -10.48 -6.86
C VAL A 224 -21.43 -9.21 -6.94
N CYS A 225 -20.09 -9.29 -6.96
CA CYS A 225 -19.25 -8.11 -7.05
C CYS A 225 -19.39 -7.43 -8.42
N GLY A 226 -19.52 -8.21 -9.50
CA GLY A 226 -19.67 -7.69 -10.86
C GLY A 226 -20.94 -6.85 -11.08
N LYS A 227 -21.96 -7.02 -10.23
CA LYS A 227 -23.18 -6.21 -10.24
C LYS A 227 -22.94 -4.74 -9.89
N CYS A 228 -21.98 -4.45 -9.00
CA CYS A 228 -21.66 -3.09 -8.55
C CYS A 228 -20.27 -2.62 -9.04
N HIS A 229 -19.34 -3.54 -9.29
CA HIS A 229 -17.95 -3.27 -9.69
C HIS A 229 -17.57 -3.87 -11.06
N PRO A 230 -18.36 -3.63 -12.13
CA PRO A 230 -18.08 -4.24 -13.44
C PRO A 230 -16.83 -3.64 -14.11
N GLN A 231 -16.46 -2.40 -13.79
CA GLN A 231 -15.23 -1.79 -14.32
C GLN A 231 -13.99 -2.47 -13.74
N GLU A 232 -14.02 -2.77 -12.45
CA GLU A 232 -12.94 -3.41 -11.70
C GLU A 232 -12.71 -4.84 -12.22
N MET A 233 -13.79 -5.56 -12.51
CA MET A 233 -13.71 -6.86 -13.20
C MET A 233 -13.03 -6.74 -14.57
N LYS A 234 -13.41 -5.74 -15.36
CA LYS A 234 -12.81 -5.47 -16.69
C LYS A 234 -11.36 -4.99 -16.62
N ASP A 235 -11.00 -4.30 -15.57
CA ASP A 235 -9.64 -3.83 -15.34
C ASP A 235 -8.74 -4.99 -14.92
N LEU A 236 -9.20 -5.79 -13.96
CA LEU A 236 -8.48 -6.91 -13.38
C LEU A 236 -8.14 -8.00 -14.39
N GLN A 237 -9.06 -8.34 -15.31
CA GLN A 237 -8.81 -9.35 -16.35
C GLN A 237 -7.64 -8.99 -17.29
N HIS A 238 -7.23 -7.72 -17.32
CA HIS A 238 -6.12 -7.23 -18.12
C HIS A 238 -4.83 -7.04 -17.32
N SER A 239 -4.82 -7.45 -16.05
CA SER A 239 -3.65 -7.40 -15.17
C SER A 239 -2.72 -8.60 -15.37
N VAL A 240 -1.48 -8.47 -14.89
CA VAL A 240 -0.53 -9.56 -14.75
C VAL A 240 -1.05 -10.61 -13.76
N HIS A 241 -1.77 -10.23 -12.71
CA HIS A 241 -2.31 -11.19 -11.73
C HIS A 241 -3.36 -12.12 -12.36
N ALA A 242 -4.12 -11.63 -13.35
CA ALA A 242 -5.08 -12.42 -14.11
C ALA A 242 -4.47 -13.25 -15.24
N LYS A 243 -3.54 -12.64 -15.99
CA LYS A 243 -2.98 -13.26 -17.21
C LYS A 243 -1.71 -14.07 -16.94
N LEU A 244 -1.04 -13.77 -15.83
CA LEU A 244 0.30 -14.25 -15.49
C LEU A 244 1.37 -13.94 -16.55
N LYS A 245 1.13 -12.90 -17.38
CA LYS A 245 2.04 -12.38 -18.41
C LYS A 245 1.69 -10.94 -18.77
N ALA A 246 2.66 -10.22 -19.33
CA ALA A 246 2.47 -8.91 -19.95
C ALA A 246 3.49 -8.71 -21.08
N PRO A 247 3.30 -7.73 -21.97
CA PRO A 247 4.34 -7.32 -22.92
C PRO A 247 5.62 -6.95 -22.18
N ILE A 248 6.75 -7.52 -22.59
CA ILE A 248 8.07 -7.22 -22.02
C ILE A 248 9.00 -6.64 -23.09
N THR A 249 9.86 -5.71 -22.67
CA THR A 249 10.86 -5.06 -23.55
C THR A 249 12.26 -5.07 -22.96
N GLN A 250 12.39 -5.39 -21.68
CA GLN A 250 13.64 -5.35 -20.94
C GLN A 250 14.49 -6.61 -21.10
N VAL A 251 13.95 -7.68 -21.71
CA VAL A 251 14.68 -8.95 -21.91
C VAL A 251 15.20 -9.01 -23.35
N ILE A 252 16.52 -9.19 -23.50
CA ILE A 252 17.18 -9.23 -24.81
C ILE A 252 16.58 -10.36 -25.67
N GLY A 253 16.25 -10.02 -26.91
CA GLY A 253 15.69 -10.97 -27.88
C GLY A 253 14.24 -11.39 -27.60
N VAL A 254 13.52 -10.72 -26.68
CA VAL A 254 12.11 -10.98 -26.41
C VAL A 254 11.27 -9.72 -26.63
N LYS A 255 10.34 -9.80 -27.60
CA LYS A 255 9.40 -8.73 -27.93
C LYS A 255 7.97 -9.29 -28.03
N LYS A 256 7.54 -9.99 -26.98
CA LYS A 256 6.22 -10.61 -26.88
C LYS A 256 5.73 -10.56 -25.43
N GLU A 257 4.47 -10.98 -25.22
CA GLU A 257 3.99 -11.21 -23.85
C GLU A 257 4.75 -12.37 -23.22
N GLU A 258 5.31 -12.14 -22.03
CA GLU A 258 5.94 -13.16 -21.20
C GLU A 258 5.57 -12.96 -19.73
N GLY A 259 5.66 -14.04 -18.95
CA GLY A 259 5.48 -14.04 -17.51
C GLY A 259 5.46 -15.46 -16.95
N LEU A 260 4.90 -15.62 -15.75
CA LEU A 260 4.87 -16.92 -15.05
C LEU A 260 4.19 -18.04 -15.87
N ILE A 261 3.19 -17.73 -16.69
CA ILE A 261 2.46 -18.73 -17.49
C ILE A 261 3.25 -19.24 -18.70
N THR A 262 4.19 -18.44 -19.21
CA THR A 262 4.97 -18.74 -20.43
C THR A 262 6.44 -19.02 -20.16
N ARG A 263 6.99 -18.55 -19.03
CA ARG A 263 8.40 -18.67 -18.67
C ARG A 263 8.65 -19.95 -17.87
N TYR A 264 9.67 -20.70 -18.29
CA TYR A 264 10.14 -21.88 -17.56
C TYR A 264 10.68 -21.49 -16.18
N CYS A 265 10.16 -22.13 -15.14
CA CYS A 265 10.62 -21.94 -13.77
C CYS A 265 11.58 -23.09 -13.40
N TYR A 266 12.87 -22.78 -13.28
CA TYR A 266 13.89 -23.77 -12.90
C TYR A 266 13.66 -24.35 -11.50
N PHE A 267 13.12 -23.56 -10.57
CA PHE A 267 12.77 -24.04 -9.24
C PHE A 267 11.67 -25.11 -9.27
N CYS A 268 10.66 -24.93 -10.12
CA CYS A 268 9.52 -25.85 -10.19
C CYS A 268 9.68 -26.92 -11.30
N GLY A 269 10.79 -26.91 -12.04
CA GLY A 269 11.05 -27.85 -13.14
C GLY A 269 10.04 -27.79 -14.27
N GLY A 270 9.35 -26.65 -14.47
CA GLY A 270 8.22 -26.61 -15.40
C GLY A 270 7.59 -25.24 -15.63
N LEU A 271 6.49 -25.26 -16.38
CA LEU A 271 5.66 -24.09 -16.69
C LEU A 271 4.41 -24.11 -15.82
N ALA A 272 3.97 -22.94 -15.35
CA ALA A 272 2.76 -22.84 -14.53
C ALA A 272 1.51 -23.39 -15.25
N LYS A 273 1.44 -23.26 -16.58
CA LYS A 273 0.33 -23.80 -17.38
C LYS A 273 0.27 -25.34 -17.41
N ILE A 274 1.40 -26.01 -17.18
CA ILE A 274 1.48 -27.48 -17.14
C ILE A 274 1.23 -27.95 -15.70
N ASN A 275 1.86 -27.29 -14.73
CA ASN A 275 1.79 -27.65 -13.32
C ASN A 275 0.68 -26.86 -12.59
N TRP A 276 -0.49 -26.71 -13.21
CA TRP A 276 -1.52 -25.78 -12.71
C TRP A 276 -2.19 -26.28 -11.42
N ALA A 277 -2.78 -27.47 -11.48
CA ALA A 277 -3.54 -28.09 -10.41
C ALA A 277 -3.39 -29.61 -10.51
N ASP A 278 -3.01 -30.24 -9.41
CA ASP A 278 -2.89 -31.70 -9.33
C ASP A 278 -3.24 -32.20 -7.93
N LEU A 279 -3.61 -33.48 -7.84
CA LEU A 279 -3.89 -34.20 -6.59
C LEU A 279 -2.93 -35.37 -6.45
N ILE A 280 -1.96 -35.22 -5.55
CA ILE A 280 -1.04 -36.32 -5.22
C ILE A 280 -1.75 -37.27 -4.26
N ASP A 281 -1.69 -38.56 -4.57
CA ASP A 281 -2.08 -39.63 -3.66
C ASP A 281 -0.92 -39.91 -2.68
N ALA A 282 -1.15 -39.63 -1.41
CA ALA A 282 -0.20 -39.84 -0.32
C ALA A 282 -0.76 -40.83 0.72
N GLY A 283 -1.35 -41.93 0.23
CA GLY A 283 -1.97 -42.96 1.07
C GLY A 283 -3.38 -42.55 1.49
N ASP A 284 -3.61 -42.36 2.78
CA ASP A 284 -4.95 -42.03 3.30
C ASP A 284 -5.40 -40.58 3.00
N LYS A 285 -4.57 -39.80 2.31
CA LYS A 285 -4.81 -38.37 2.03
C LYS A 285 -4.50 -38.04 0.58
N LYS A 286 -5.35 -37.17 0.00
CA LYS A 286 -5.07 -36.48 -1.25
C LYS A 286 -4.52 -35.09 -0.97
N ILE A 287 -3.44 -34.72 -1.64
CA ILE A 287 -2.75 -33.46 -1.42
C ILE A 287 -2.85 -32.59 -2.65
N SER A 288 -3.40 -31.40 -2.47
CA SER A 288 -3.53 -30.38 -3.51
C SER A 288 -2.20 -29.71 -3.78
N VAL A 289 -1.70 -29.82 -5.01
CA VAL A 289 -0.44 -29.19 -5.44
C VAL A 289 -0.62 -28.46 -6.77
N GLY A 290 0.31 -27.56 -7.09
CA GLY A 290 0.32 -26.81 -8.36
C GLY A 290 0.37 -25.30 -8.19
N CYS A 291 0.72 -24.62 -9.29
CA CYS A 291 0.96 -23.18 -9.34
C CYS A 291 -0.32 -22.35 -9.20
N GLY A 292 -1.48 -22.92 -9.53
CA GLY A 292 -2.77 -22.22 -9.52
C GLY A 292 -3.27 -21.85 -8.12
N LYS A 293 -2.69 -22.42 -7.04
CA LYS A 293 -3.07 -22.14 -5.64
C LYS A 293 -3.12 -20.64 -5.32
N CYS A 294 -2.18 -19.89 -5.90
CA CYS A 294 -2.00 -18.47 -5.66
C CYS A 294 -2.65 -17.58 -6.73
N HIS A 295 -3.31 -18.16 -7.72
CA HIS A 295 -3.91 -17.40 -8.81
C HIS A 295 -5.26 -16.81 -8.39
N ILE A 296 -5.60 -15.64 -8.92
CA ILE A 296 -6.87 -14.94 -8.63
C ILE A 296 -8.09 -15.54 -9.37
N GLY A 297 -7.91 -16.67 -10.03
CA GLY A 297 -8.97 -17.48 -10.63
C GLY A 297 -8.71 -18.95 -10.32
N GLY A 298 -9.78 -19.75 -10.22
CA GLY A 298 -9.66 -21.20 -9.99
C GLY A 298 -9.05 -21.94 -11.18
N ASP A 299 -9.30 -21.43 -12.37
CA ASP A 299 -8.76 -21.93 -13.63
C ASP A 299 -8.28 -20.77 -14.51
N ILE A 300 -7.30 -21.07 -15.36
CA ILE A 300 -6.82 -20.17 -16.39
C ILE A 300 -6.84 -20.92 -17.72
N THR A 301 -7.34 -20.26 -18.78
CA THR A 301 -7.13 -20.79 -20.12
C THR A 301 -5.64 -20.75 -20.47
N ILE A 302 -5.21 -21.57 -21.43
CA ILE A 302 -3.83 -21.60 -21.95
C ILE A 302 -3.35 -20.20 -22.40
N ASN A 303 -4.28 -19.32 -22.79
CA ASN A 303 -4.01 -17.97 -23.27
C ASN A 303 -3.98 -16.90 -22.16
N GLY A 304 -4.25 -17.26 -20.91
CA GLY A 304 -4.31 -16.32 -19.80
C GLY A 304 -5.66 -15.61 -19.65
N LYS A 305 -6.73 -16.08 -20.31
CA LYS A 305 -8.09 -15.60 -20.02
C LYS A 305 -8.57 -16.28 -18.74
N LEU A 306 -9.02 -15.48 -17.78
CA LEU A 306 -9.81 -15.95 -16.66
C LEU A 306 -11.07 -16.65 -17.19
N ASN A 307 -11.46 -17.74 -16.54
CA ASN A 307 -12.79 -18.31 -16.73
C ASN A 307 -13.85 -17.34 -16.17
N LYS A 308 -15.12 -17.76 -16.13
CA LYS A 308 -16.21 -16.89 -15.64
C LYS A 308 -16.04 -16.43 -14.18
N GLU A 309 -15.13 -17.01 -13.41
CA GLU A 309 -15.12 -16.81 -11.96
C GLU A 309 -13.77 -16.33 -11.41
N VAL A 310 -13.76 -15.06 -11.04
CA VAL A 310 -12.64 -14.38 -10.41
C VAL A 310 -12.77 -14.45 -8.89
N ASP A 311 -11.69 -14.75 -8.21
CA ASP A 311 -11.59 -14.70 -6.75
C ASP A 311 -11.21 -13.28 -6.30
N CYS A 312 -12.22 -12.43 -6.10
CA CYS A 312 -12.01 -11.09 -5.54
C CYS A 312 -11.59 -11.15 -4.06
N LEU A 313 -12.03 -12.20 -3.35
CA LEU A 313 -11.89 -12.31 -1.90
C LEU A 313 -10.45 -12.57 -1.48
N ILE A 314 -9.66 -13.25 -2.31
CA ILE A 314 -8.23 -13.49 -2.03
C ILE A 314 -7.45 -12.19 -1.79
N CYS A 315 -7.84 -11.07 -2.41
CA CYS A 315 -7.19 -9.77 -2.21
C CYS A 315 -7.96 -8.86 -1.26
N HIS A 316 -9.29 -9.00 -1.16
CA HIS A 316 -10.13 -8.01 -0.48
C HIS A 316 -10.75 -8.46 0.84
N ALA A 317 -11.02 -9.75 1.02
CA ALA A 317 -11.60 -10.26 2.26
C ALA A 317 -10.58 -10.19 3.41
N GLN A 318 -10.96 -9.68 4.57
CA GLN A 318 -10.13 -9.70 5.77
C GLN A 318 -10.10 -11.08 6.45
N LYS A 319 -11.15 -11.89 6.25
CA LYS A 319 -11.32 -13.23 6.85
C LYS A 319 -11.28 -14.36 5.82
N TYR A 320 -10.36 -14.29 4.87
CA TYR A 320 -10.18 -15.33 3.86
C TYR A 320 -9.43 -16.55 4.43
N ASP A 321 -9.96 -17.74 4.23
CA ASP A 321 -9.37 -19.01 4.64
C ASP A 321 -8.64 -19.71 3.49
N MET A 322 -7.31 -19.61 3.48
CA MET A 322 -6.45 -20.27 2.48
C MET A 322 -6.53 -21.81 2.52
N SER A 323 -6.99 -22.43 3.62
CA SER A 323 -7.14 -23.89 3.70
C SER A 323 -8.28 -24.41 2.82
N LYS A 324 -9.22 -23.55 2.44
CA LYS A 324 -10.31 -23.85 1.49
C LYS A 324 -9.85 -23.86 0.03
N ARG A 325 -8.62 -23.41 -0.29
CA ARG A 325 -8.04 -23.55 -1.62
C ARG A 325 -7.46 -24.95 -1.77
N VAL A 326 -8.25 -25.83 -2.37
CA VAL A 326 -7.91 -27.22 -2.66
C VAL A 326 -8.18 -27.51 -4.12
N VAL A 327 -7.53 -28.52 -4.68
CA VAL A 327 -7.78 -28.96 -6.04
C VAL A 327 -9.05 -29.80 -6.07
N VAL A 328 -9.97 -29.45 -6.95
CA VAL A 328 -11.25 -30.13 -7.20
C VAL A 328 -11.36 -30.49 -8.67
N LYS A 329 -12.25 -31.42 -9.01
CA LYS A 329 -12.64 -31.70 -10.41
C LYS A 329 -13.84 -30.83 -10.77
N ASP A 330 -13.80 -30.18 -11.92
CA ASP A 330 -14.96 -29.49 -12.48
C ASP A 330 -15.91 -30.47 -13.21
N GLU A 331 -16.99 -29.92 -13.81
CA GLU A 331 -18.02 -30.68 -14.53
C GLU A 331 -17.46 -31.49 -15.71
N ASP A 332 -16.39 -30.99 -16.35
CA ASP A 332 -15.69 -31.66 -17.46
C ASP A 332 -14.61 -32.65 -16.95
N GLY A 333 -14.47 -32.81 -15.63
CA GLY A 333 -13.49 -33.68 -14.99
C GLY A 333 -12.07 -33.12 -14.92
N LYS A 334 -11.86 -31.86 -15.32
CA LYS A 334 -10.57 -31.17 -15.27
C LYS A 334 -10.28 -30.72 -13.83
N LEU A 335 -9.01 -30.83 -13.43
CA LEU A 335 -8.54 -30.37 -12.12
C LEU A 335 -8.40 -28.84 -12.10
N THR A 336 -9.01 -28.21 -11.10
CA THR A 336 -9.07 -26.76 -10.90
C THR A 336 -8.90 -26.41 -9.43
N TRP A 337 -8.51 -25.18 -9.11
CA TRP A 337 -8.42 -24.72 -7.73
C TRP A 337 -9.75 -24.16 -7.24
N SER A 338 -10.21 -24.64 -6.09
CA SER A 338 -11.27 -23.99 -5.34
C SER A 338 -10.77 -22.70 -4.68
N ARG A 339 -11.71 -22.00 -4.04
CA ARG A 339 -11.48 -20.76 -3.31
C ARG A 339 -12.35 -20.70 -2.06
N ASP A 340 -12.03 -19.76 -1.16
CA ASP A 340 -12.93 -19.44 -0.06
C ASP A 340 -14.09 -18.61 -0.60
N ASN A 341 -15.25 -19.27 -0.71
CA ASN A 341 -16.49 -18.65 -1.18
C ASN A 341 -17.50 -18.50 -0.03
N THR A 342 -17.03 -18.35 1.22
CA THR A 342 -17.94 -18.22 2.37
C THR A 342 -18.56 -16.82 2.47
N PRO A 343 -19.81 -16.69 2.95
CA PRO A 343 -20.40 -15.39 3.25
C PRO A 343 -19.59 -14.57 4.27
N GLY A 344 -18.91 -15.25 5.19
CA GLY A 344 -18.01 -14.60 6.15
C GLY A 344 -16.80 -13.94 5.48
N ALA A 345 -16.18 -14.59 4.49
CA ALA A 345 -15.13 -13.97 3.69
C ALA A 345 -15.70 -12.80 2.85
N ALA A 346 -16.86 -13.00 2.20
CA ALA A 346 -17.49 -12.01 1.34
C ALA A 346 -17.91 -10.72 2.07
N SER A 347 -18.53 -10.84 3.25
CA SER A 347 -18.92 -9.70 4.10
C SER A 347 -17.72 -9.00 4.74
N SER A 348 -16.56 -9.68 4.84
CA SER A 348 -15.33 -9.10 5.39
C SER A 348 -14.50 -8.28 4.39
N VAL A 349 -15.03 -7.97 3.21
CA VAL A 349 -14.34 -7.19 2.19
C VAL A 349 -13.94 -5.81 2.72
N GLY A 350 -12.71 -5.40 2.42
CA GLY A 350 -12.20 -4.08 2.76
C GLY A 350 -10.95 -3.73 1.96
N PHE A 351 -10.25 -2.67 2.41
CA PHE A 351 -8.95 -2.32 1.85
C PHE A 351 -7.95 -3.47 2.04
N SER A 352 -7.22 -3.80 0.98
CA SER A 352 -6.17 -4.82 1.05
C SER A 352 -5.07 -4.37 2.00
N VAL A 353 -4.74 -5.22 2.97
CA VAL A 353 -3.57 -5.04 3.85
C VAL A 353 -2.45 -6.00 3.44
N ALA A 354 -1.26 -5.85 4.00
CA ALA A 354 -0.10 -6.65 3.62
C ALA A 354 -0.36 -8.18 3.76
N SER A 355 -1.16 -8.58 4.75
CA SER A 355 -1.52 -9.99 4.95
C SER A 355 -2.34 -10.57 3.78
N ASN A 356 -3.14 -9.77 3.07
CA ASN A 356 -3.86 -10.20 1.87
C ASN A 356 -2.88 -10.60 0.76
N CYS A 357 -1.88 -9.76 0.47
CA CYS A 357 -0.85 -10.05 -0.52
C CYS A 357 0.00 -11.27 -0.11
N LYS A 358 0.32 -11.37 1.18
CA LYS A 358 1.13 -12.45 1.76
C LYS A 358 0.51 -13.84 1.63
N ARG A 359 -0.81 -13.96 1.43
CA ARG A 359 -1.47 -15.25 1.12
C ARG A 359 -0.78 -16.00 -0.02
N CYS A 360 -0.20 -15.27 -0.95
CA CYS A 360 0.51 -15.81 -2.10
C CYS A 360 2.00 -15.46 -2.09
N HIS A 361 2.35 -14.29 -1.55
CA HIS A 361 3.71 -13.75 -1.65
C HIS A 361 4.62 -14.11 -0.48
N ASP A 362 4.14 -14.52 0.69
CA ASP A 362 4.98 -14.66 1.90
C ASP A 362 6.05 -15.76 1.77
N GLU A 363 5.63 -16.99 1.44
CA GLU A 363 6.56 -18.10 1.17
C GLU A 363 7.47 -17.78 -0.03
N TYR A 364 6.92 -17.15 -1.07
CA TYR A 364 7.69 -16.76 -2.26
C TYR A 364 8.81 -15.78 -1.92
N MET A 365 8.50 -14.73 -1.15
CA MET A 365 9.45 -13.71 -0.72
C MET A 365 10.51 -14.29 0.20
N THR A 366 10.10 -15.14 1.14
CA THR A 366 11.00 -15.69 2.17
C THR A 366 11.94 -16.76 1.62
N HIS A 367 11.40 -17.74 0.87
CA HIS A 367 12.19 -18.91 0.44
C HIS A 367 12.79 -18.76 -0.95
N TYR A 368 12.13 -18.07 -1.89
CA TYR A 368 12.58 -18.05 -3.28
C TYR A 368 13.25 -16.73 -3.67
N ARG A 369 12.86 -15.62 -3.05
CA ARG A 369 13.48 -14.30 -3.27
C ARG A 369 14.48 -13.89 -2.19
N GLY A 370 14.40 -14.50 -1.03
CA GLY A 370 15.29 -14.21 0.09
C GLY A 370 15.15 -12.82 0.69
N THR A 371 14.00 -12.19 0.53
CA THR A 371 13.70 -10.84 1.01
C THR A 371 12.40 -10.88 1.83
N PRO A 372 12.40 -11.53 3.01
CA PRO A 372 11.22 -11.64 3.85
C PRO A 372 10.73 -10.24 4.28
N PHE A 373 9.42 -10.01 4.14
CA PHE A 373 8.79 -8.75 4.53
C PHE A 373 8.18 -8.86 5.93
N THR A 374 9.03 -8.95 6.95
CA THR A 374 8.63 -9.08 8.36
C THR A 374 9.13 -7.88 9.16
N GLU A 375 8.55 -7.62 10.34
CA GLU A 375 9.02 -6.55 11.22
C GLU A 375 10.50 -6.70 11.63
N GLN A 376 11.01 -7.94 11.65
CA GLN A 376 12.40 -8.24 12.00
C GLN A 376 13.35 -8.00 10.82
N ASP A 377 12.91 -8.31 9.60
CA ASP A 377 13.79 -8.36 8.43
C ASP A 377 13.68 -7.12 7.52
N ASP A 378 12.58 -6.36 7.59
CA ASP A 378 12.32 -5.21 6.72
C ASP A 378 11.90 -3.97 7.53
N ALA A 379 12.64 -2.87 7.36
CA ALA A 379 12.40 -1.61 8.10
C ALA A 379 11.05 -0.95 7.74
N HIS A 380 10.51 -1.20 6.56
CA HIS A 380 9.19 -0.72 6.14
C HIS A 380 8.09 -1.58 6.76
N ALA A 381 8.28 -2.90 6.79
CA ALA A 381 7.37 -3.79 7.50
C ALA A 381 7.33 -3.47 9.01
N ALA A 382 8.48 -3.15 9.61
CA ALA A 382 8.60 -2.78 11.03
C ALA A 382 7.78 -1.54 11.44
N ILE A 383 7.47 -0.65 10.50
CA ILE A 383 6.59 0.51 10.73
C ILE A 383 5.14 0.24 10.28
N GLY A 384 4.81 -1.00 9.94
CA GLY A 384 3.48 -1.42 9.49
C GLY A 384 3.13 -0.97 8.07
N MET A 385 4.13 -0.72 7.20
CA MET A 385 3.87 -0.32 5.83
C MET A 385 3.16 -1.44 5.04
N ASN A 386 2.09 -1.08 4.34
CA ASN A 386 1.36 -1.93 3.43
C ASN A 386 2.02 -1.96 2.05
N CYS A 387 1.94 -3.09 1.34
CA CYS A 387 2.53 -3.30 0.02
C CYS A 387 2.06 -2.22 -0.98
N THR A 388 0.79 -1.84 -0.92
CA THR A 388 0.15 -0.86 -1.82
C THR A 388 0.64 0.57 -1.63
N GLN A 389 1.35 0.87 -0.52
CA GLN A 389 1.98 2.17 -0.29
C GLN A 389 3.26 2.35 -1.14
N CYS A 390 3.89 1.24 -1.56
CA CYS A 390 5.04 1.25 -2.46
C CYS A 390 4.64 0.79 -3.87
N HIS A 391 3.89 -0.31 -3.95
CA HIS A 391 3.37 -0.86 -5.20
C HIS A 391 2.15 -0.06 -5.65
N THR A 392 2.38 0.96 -6.47
CA THR A 392 1.32 1.80 -7.04
C THR A 392 0.28 0.95 -7.77
N ILE A 393 -0.98 1.12 -7.39
CA ILE A 393 -2.11 0.45 -8.04
C ILE A 393 -2.87 1.46 -8.88
N LYS A 394 -3.17 1.09 -10.13
CA LYS A 394 -4.07 1.86 -11.00
C LYS A 394 -4.91 0.90 -11.82
N ASN A 395 -6.23 1.01 -11.75
CA ASN A 395 -7.16 0.18 -12.52
C ASN A 395 -6.83 -1.32 -12.32
N HIS A 396 -6.73 -1.76 -11.06
CA HIS A 396 -6.35 -3.13 -10.67
C HIS A 396 -5.02 -3.67 -11.24
N LYS A 397 -4.18 -2.81 -11.84
CA LYS A 397 -2.82 -3.10 -12.27
C LYS A 397 -1.84 -2.64 -11.21
N ILE A 398 -0.87 -3.51 -10.87
CA ILE A 398 0.06 -3.28 -9.76
C ILE A 398 1.47 -3.05 -10.28
N ALA A 399 2.03 -1.87 -10.00
CA ALA A 399 3.40 -1.56 -10.38
C ALA A 399 4.39 -2.41 -9.57
N ARG A 400 5.14 -3.26 -10.29
CA ARG A 400 6.17 -4.13 -9.69
C ARG A 400 7.53 -3.44 -9.53
N GLY A 401 7.84 -2.51 -10.44
CA GLY A 401 9.18 -1.94 -10.63
C GLY A 401 9.92 -2.56 -11.82
N ASN A 402 11.08 -1.99 -12.17
CA ASN A 402 11.81 -2.36 -13.40
C ASN A 402 13.17 -3.05 -13.14
N PHE A 403 13.73 -2.93 -11.95
CA PHE A 403 15.05 -3.46 -11.62
C PHE A 403 14.97 -4.83 -10.97
N VAL A 404 14.52 -5.84 -11.73
CA VAL A 404 14.53 -7.26 -11.30
C VAL A 404 14.77 -8.16 -12.50
N VAL A 405 15.51 -9.24 -12.30
CA VAL A 405 16.00 -10.11 -13.39
C VAL A 405 15.10 -11.29 -13.74
N ASP A 406 14.20 -11.70 -12.84
CA ASP A 406 13.45 -12.96 -12.94
C ASP A 406 11.92 -12.78 -12.97
N LEU A 407 11.35 -11.67 -12.48
CA LEU A 407 9.94 -11.34 -12.70
C LEU A 407 9.80 -10.32 -13.83
N TRP A 408 9.63 -10.83 -15.05
CA TRP A 408 9.62 -10.00 -16.25
C TRP A 408 8.30 -9.26 -16.48
N ALA A 409 7.16 -9.88 -16.20
CA ALA A 409 5.86 -9.25 -16.38
C ALA A 409 5.69 -8.09 -15.38
N ASN A 410 5.32 -6.92 -15.88
CA ASN A 410 4.97 -5.76 -15.05
C ASN A 410 3.72 -5.12 -15.63
N ASP A 411 2.75 -4.89 -14.76
CA ASP A 411 1.46 -4.29 -15.05
C ASP A 411 1.58 -2.80 -15.43
N LEU A 412 2.54 -2.10 -14.82
CA LEU A 412 2.78 -0.67 -14.98
C LEU A 412 4.29 -0.40 -15.13
N PRO A 413 4.92 -0.77 -16.26
CA PRO A 413 6.36 -0.60 -16.47
C PRO A 413 6.82 0.86 -16.51
N ALA A 414 5.91 1.80 -16.80
CA ALA A 414 6.22 3.23 -16.78
C ALA A 414 6.31 3.82 -15.35
N VAL A 415 5.80 3.12 -14.33
CA VAL A 415 5.86 3.59 -12.94
C VAL A 415 7.23 3.25 -12.37
N ALA A 416 8.04 4.29 -12.12
CA ALA A 416 9.34 4.16 -11.49
C ALA A 416 9.18 3.83 -10.00
N HIS A 417 9.12 2.54 -9.67
CA HIS A 417 9.17 2.05 -8.29
C HIS A 417 10.60 2.22 -7.75
N SER A 418 10.80 3.16 -6.83
CA SER A 418 12.14 3.53 -6.35
C SER A 418 12.10 4.12 -4.95
N CYS A 419 13.17 3.89 -4.18
CA CYS A 419 13.38 4.49 -2.86
C CYS A 419 13.21 6.01 -2.88
N ILE A 420 13.59 6.67 -3.98
CA ILE A 420 13.51 8.12 -4.06
C ILE A 420 12.08 8.62 -4.01
N GLN A 421 11.05 7.85 -4.36
CA GLN A 421 9.65 8.31 -4.29
C GLN A 421 9.28 8.86 -2.91
N CYS A 422 9.84 8.26 -1.85
CA CYS A 422 9.65 8.71 -0.47
C CYS A 422 10.92 9.39 0.11
N HIS A 423 12.10 9.08 -0.42
CA HIS A 423 13.39 9.57 0.10
C HIS A 423 14.02 10.71 -0.72
N MET A 424 13.26 11.42 -1.58
CA MET A 424 13.76 12.46 -2.52
C MET A 424 14.71 13.50 -1.90
N ASN A 425 14.47 13.91 -0.66
CA ASN A 425 15.21 14.99 0.00
C ASN A 425 16.17 14.51 1.09
N ARG A 426 16.32 13.18 1.28
CA ARG A 426 17.27 12.66 2.25
C ARG A 426 18.66 12.62 1.63
N ARG A 427 19.49 13.61 1.99
CA ARG A 427 20.93 13.51 1.84
C ARG A 427 21.49 12.79 3.05
N HIS A 428 22.40 11.87 2.83
CA HIS A 428 23.21 11.33 3.91
C HIS A 428 24.06 12.47 4.47
N GLU A 429 24.19 12.56 5.79
CA GLU A 429 25.06 13.54 6.45
C GLU A 429 26.50 13.44 5.93
N ASN A 430 26.95 12.21 5.65
CA ASN A 430 28.21 11.95 5.01
C ASN A 430 28.10 12.14 3.48
N ASN A 431 28.73 13.20 2.98
CA ASN A 431 28.77 13.52 1.55
C ASN A 431 29.43 12.44 0.68
N TYR A 432 30.35 11.64 1.22
CA TYR A 432 30.94 10.53 0.47
C TYR A 432 29.86 9.53 0.04
N ILE A 433 28.87 9.24 0.88
CA ILE A 433 27.77 8.33 0.53
C ILE A 433 26.96 8.91 -0.63
N ASN A 434 26.68 10.22 -0.62
CA ASN A 434 25.92 10.88 -1.69
C ASN A 434 26.65 10.78 -3.05
N ILE A 435 27.99 10.75 -3.06
CA ILE A 435 28.79 10.54 -4.28
C ILE A 435 28.63 9.10 -4.80
N HIS A 436 28.58 8.10 -3.91
CA HIS A 436 28.43 6.69 -4.28
C HIS A 436 27.10 6.41 -4.99
N LEU A 437 26.03 7.17 -4.69
CA LEU A 437 24.72 7.00 -5.34
C LEU A 437 24.73 7.19 -6.86
N LYS A 438 25.81 7.74 -7.43
CA LYS A 438 26.04 7.78 -8.88
C LYS A 438 26.24 6.39 -9.49
N LYS A 439 26.76 5.44 -8.72
CA LYS A 439 27.17 4.10 -9.19
C LYS A 439 26.61 2.94 -8.36
N LEU A 440 26.13 3.19 -7.14
CA LEU A 440 25.48 2.18 -6.29
C LEU A 440 23.97 2.43 -6.22
N ALA A 441 23.18 1.37 -6.32
CA ALA A 441 21.77 1.39 -5.97
C ALA A 441 21.60 1.52 -4.44
N CYS A 442 20.43 1.97 -3.99
CA CYS A 442 20.16 2.10 -2.54
C CYS A 442 20.20 0.71 -1.87
N GLU A 443 19.64 -0.27 -2.58
CA GLU A 443 19.52 -1.67 -2.19
C GLU A 443 20.88 -2.31 -1.90
N THR A 444 21.94 -1.92 -2.62
CA THR A 444 23.32 -2.41 -2.37
C THR A 444 23.80 -2.14 -0.96
N CYS A 445 23.44 -0.99 -0.37
CA CYS A 445 23.86 -0.62 0.98
C CYS A 445 22.81 -0.99 2.04
N HIS A 446 21.54 -1.01 1.66
CA HIS A 446 20.42 -1.17 2.60
C HIS A 446 19.86 -2.61 2.68
N VAL A 447 20.10 -3.46 1.68
CA VAL A 447 19.76 -4.89 1.68
C VAL A 447 21.06 -5.69 1.85
N LYS A 448 21.50 -5.83 3.11
CA LYS A 448 22.82 -6.40 3.43
C LYS A 448 22.85 -7.92 3.51
N LYS A 449 21.69 -8.52 3.73
CA LYS A 449 21.53 -9.95 3.96
C LYS A 449 20.27 -10.43 3.28
N THR A 450 20.32 -11.65 2.78
CA THR A 450 19.19 -12.38 2.20
C THR A 450 19.15 -13.79 2.80
N GLN A 451 18.16 -14.59 2.42
CA GLN A 451 18.00 -15.97 2.87
C GLN A 451 17.26 -16.83 1.84
N GLY A 452 16.97 -18.09 2.15
CA GLY A 452 16.11 -18.96 1.35
C GLY A 452 16.88 -20.03 0.59
N VAL A 453 16.23 -20.59 -0.44
CA VAL A 453 16.70 -21.75 -1.21
C VAL A 453 17.81 -21.35 -2.17
N LEU A 454 18.99 -21.92 -1.97
CA LEU A 454 20.17 -21.76 -2.81
C LEU A 454 20.21 -22.78 -3.94
N ILE A 455 19.93 -24.04 -3.62
CA ILE A 455 20.00 -25.14 -4.57
C ILE A 455 18.69 -25.91 -4.50
N ARG A 456 18.19 -26.30 -5.68
CA ARG A 456 17.08 -27.24 -5.82
C ARG A 456 17.46 -28.33 -6.81
N ASP A 457 17.74 -29.50 -6.27
CA ASP A 457 18.26 -30.66 -6.98
C ASP A 457 17.13 -31.64 -7.29
N TRP A 458 16.82 -31.76 -8.58
CA TRP A 458 15.79 -32.66 -9.10
C TRP A 458 16.32 -34.07 -9.37
N THR A 459 17.63 -34.30 -9.29
CA THR A 459 18.26 -35.60 -9.58
C THR A 459 18.20 -36.55 -8.38
N GLU A 460 18.06 -36.00 -7.16
CA GLU A 460 18.01 -36.74 -5.90
C GLU A 460 16.73 -36.38 -5.12
N PRO A 461 15.55 -36.88 -5.50
CA PRO A 461 14.32 -36.61 -4.78
C PRO A 461 14.33 -37.26 -3.38
N VAL A 462 13.86 -36.51 -2.37
CA VAL A 462 13.76 -36.94 -0.97
C VAL A 462 12.30 -37.02 -0.53
N LEU A 463 11.97 -38.00 0.31
CA LEU A 463 10.62 -38.12 0.86
C LEU A 463 10.37 -36.99 1.87
N SER A 464 9.40 -36.11 1.57
CA SER A 464 8.96 -35.10 2.53
C SER A 464 8.23 -35.78 3.68
N LYS A 465 8.79 -35.73 4.90
CA LYS A 465 8.10 -36.23 6.10
C LYS A 465 6.83 -35.42 6.42
N LYS A 466 6.81 -34.15 6.04
CA LYS A 466 5.67 -33.25 6.24
C LYS A 466 4.53 -33.60 5.30
N ASP A 467 4.85 -33.85 4.03
CA ASP A 467 3.86 -33.94 2.98
C ASP A 467 3.61 -35.38 2.50
N GLY A 468 4.44 -36.36 2.86
CA GLY A 468 4.23 -37.77 2.50
C GLY A 468 4.48 -38.12 1.03
N TYR A 469 5.08 -37.21 0.25
CA TYR A 469 5.48 -37.46 -1.14
C TYR A 469 6.93 -37.00 -1.40
N TYR A 470 7.51 -37.47 -2.51
CA TYR A 470 8.88 -37.13 -2.89
C TYR A 470 8.96 -35.70 -3.44
N ILE A 471 9.88 -34.91 -2.90
CA ILE A 471 10.19 -33.55 -3.33
C ILE A 471 11.66 -33.43 -3.75
N PRO A 472 12.02 -32.45 -4.59
CA PRO A 472 13.43 -32.18 -4.90
C PRO A 472 14.22 -31.84 -3.63
N ARG A 473 15.45 -32.36 -3.52
CA ARG A 473 16.36 -31.97 -2.43
C ARG A 473 16.64 -30.47 -2.56
N SER A 474 16.49 -29.75 -1.46
CA SER A 474 16.70 -28.30 -1.42
C SER A 474 17.73 -27.96 -0.35
N GLU A 475 18.62 -27.02 -0.66
CA GLU A 475 19.57 -26.45 0.29
C GLU A 475 19.17 -25.01 0.57
N GLU A 476 18.92 -24.69 1.84
CA GLU A 476 18.55 -23.35 2.29
C GLU A 476 19.65 -22.74 3.15
N ALA A 477 19.81 -21.43 3.05
CA ALA A 477 20.73 -20.69 3.91
C ALA A 477 20.11 -19.39 4.41
N GLN A 478 20.67 -18.87 5.49
CA GLN A 478 20.26 -17.60 6.10
C GLN A 478 21.45 -16.65 6.17
N HIS A 479 21.16 -15.35 6.30
CA HIS A 479 22.16 -14.30 6.46
C HIS A 479 23.20 -14.22 5.32
N ILE A 480 22.75 -14.52 4.11
CA ILE A 480 23.58 -14.60 2.91
C ILE A 480 23.90 -13.20 2.42
N VAL A 481 25.17 -12.92 2.16
CA VAL A 481 25.59 -11.67 1.50
C VAL A 481 25.21 -11.76 0.01
N PRO A 482 24.46 -10.80 -0.55
CA PRO A 482 24.05 -10.84 -1.95
C PRO A 482 25.24 -10.77 -2.92
N THR A 483 25.01 -11.21 -4.16
CA THR A 483 26.00 -11.07 -5.24
C THR A 483 25.78 -9.74 -5.93
N PHE A 484 26.79 -8.87 -5.92
CA PHE A 484 26.66 -7.55 -6.51
C PHE A 484 27.02 -7.55 -8.00
N ALA A 485 26.14 -7.00 -8.84
CA ALA A 485 26.34 -6.91 -10.28
C ALA A 485 25.94 -5.55 -10.84
N TRP A 486 26.59 -5.13 -11.93
CA TRP A 486 26.15 -3.97 -12.71
C TRP A 486 24.83 -4.29 -13.41
N PHE A 487 23.86 -3.38 -13.30
CA PHE A 487 22.55 -3.56 -13.88
C PHE A 487 21.95 -2.24 -14.36
N ASN A 488 21.52 -2.22 -15.62
CA ASN A 488 20.84 -1.08 -16.25
C ASN A 488 19.34 -1.31 -16.48
N GLY A 489 18.76 -2.35 -15.88
CA GLY A 489 17.37 -2.76 -16.09
C GLY A 489 17.17 -3.73 -17.26
N THR A 490 18.21 -4.00 -18.07
CA THR A 490 18.15 -4.99 -19.16
C THR A 490 18.55 -6.37 -18.67
N VAL A 491 17.84 -7.41 -19.13
CA VAL A 491 18.03 -8.79 -18.71
C VAL A 491 18.42 -9.67 -19.90
N GLU A 492 19.44 -10.48 -19.71
CA GLU A 492 19.79 -11.57 -20.62
C GLU A 492 19.18 -12.90 -20.12
N LYS A 493 18.77 -13.78 -21.05
CA LYS A 493 18.24 -15.10 -20.67
C LYS A 493 19.34 -15.96 -20.01
N PRO A 494 19.00 -16.76 -18.98
CA PRO A 494 17.64 -17.00 -18.49
C PRO A 494 17.14 -16.01 -17.42
N SER A 495 18.01 -15.25 -16.74
CA SER A 495 17.67 -14.17 -15.77
C SER A 495 18.96 -13.46 -15.30
N LYS A 496 19.84 -13.08 -16.22
CA LYS A 496 21.12 -12.42 -15.91
C LYS A 496 20.98 -10.90 -16.03
N PRO A 497 21.47 -10.11 -15.04
CA PRO A 497 21.50 -8.66 -15.17
C PRO A 497 22.51 -8.25 -16.24
N VAL A 498 22.16 -7.26 -17.06
CA VAL A 498 23.06 -6.63 -18.01
C VAL A 498 23.41 -5.25 -17.51
N GLY A 499 24.71 -4.94 -17.54
CA GLY A 499 25.23 -3.64 -17.18
C GLY A 499 26.75 -3.66 -17.11
N GLU A 500 27.34 -2.47 -17.18
CA GLU A 500 28.78 -2.28 -17.09
C GLU A 500 29.08 -0.94 -16.42
N ARG A 501 30.32 -0.76 -15.98
CA ARG A 501 30.72 0.45 -15.25
C ARG A 501 30.52 1.73 -16.05
N ASP A 502 30.75 1.68 -17.36
CA ASP A 502 30.95 2.86 -18.20
C ASP A 502 29.77 3.18 -19.14
N ASP A 503 28.67 2.42 -19.11
CA ASP A 503 27.47 2.67 -19.94
C ASP A 503 26.63 3.89 -19.52
N GLY A 504 27.06 4.60 -18.47
CA GLY A 504 26.43 5.83 -17.98
C GLY A 504 25.07 5.66 -17.29
N ARG A 505 24.46 4.47 -17.33
CA ARG A 505 23.10 4.21 -16.80
C ARG A 505 23.06 3.08 -15.76
N SER A 506 24.05 2.20 -15.74
CA SER A 506 24.15 1.10 -14.79
C SER A 506 24.49 1.58 -13.40
N LYS A 507 23.92 0.89 -12.42
CA LYS A 507 24.38 0.90 -11.03
C LYS A 507 24.67 -0.52 -10.59
N ILE A 508 25.45 -0.67 -9.53
CA ILE A 508 25.60 -1.94 -8.84
C ILE A 508 24.32 -2.19 -8.04
N TYR A 509 23.74 -3.38 -8.19
CA TYR A 509 22.58 -3.89 -7.45
C TYR A 509 22.97 -5.20 -6.73
N PRO A 510 22.31 -5.53 -5.59
CA PRO A 510 22.49 -6.80 -4.89
C PRO A 510 21.84 -8.00 -5.59
#